data_AF-E2BJ65-F1
#
_entry.id   AF-E2BJ65-F1
#
_cell.length_a   1.000
_cell.length_b   1.000
_cell.length_c   1.000
_cell.angle_alpha   90.00
_cell.angle_beta   90.00
_cell.angle_gamma   90.00
#
_symmetry.space_group_name_H-M   'P 1'
#
loop_
_entity.id
_entity.type
_entity.pdbx_description
1 polymer ?
#
loop_
_entity_poly.entity_id
_entity_poly.type
_entity_poly.pdbx_seq_one_letter_code
_entity_poly.pdbx_strand_id
1 'polypeptide(L)' 'STHSAHLIQAFLAKRNIPHVYQAPYSPEMAPCDFWLFPRLKMPLKGTRF' A
#
# COMPACT_ATOMS: atom_id res chain seq x y z
N SER A 1 11.31 -2.49 7.08
CA SER A 1 10.30 -2.39 6.00
C SER A 1 11.03 -2.20 4.68
N THR A 2 10.82 -3.07 3.70
CA THR A 2 11.42 -2.94 2.36
C THR A 2 11.09 -1.59 1.73
N HIS A 3 9.87 -1.07 1.96
CA HIS A 3 9.39 0.24 1.52
C HIS A 3 10.16 1.45 2.06
N SER A 4 10.92 1.27 3.15
CA SER A 4 11.73 2.33 3.77
C SER A 4 13.22 2.22 3.41
N ALA A 5 13.59 1.29 2.52
CA ALA A 5 14.97 1.11 2.09
C ALA A 5 15.49 2.36 1.35
N HIS A 6 16.78 2.66 1.53
CA HIS A 6 17.42 3.84 0.94
C HIS A 6 17.27 3.91 -0.59
N LEU A 7 17.38 2.76 -1.27
CA LEU A 7 17.17 2.65 -2.72
C LEU A 7 15.78 3.13 -3.17
N ILE A 8 14.74 2.80 -2.39
CA ILE A 8 13.36 3.21 -2.69
C ILE A 8 13.18 4.71 -2.42
N GLN A 9 13.72 5.20 -1.30
CA GLN A 9 13.66 6.64 -0.97
C GLN A 9 14.38 7.49 -2.03
N ALA A 10 15.56 7.05 -2.50
CA ALA A 10 16.29 7.71 -3.58
C ALA A 10 15.52 7.70 -4.91
N PHE A 11 14.85 6.59 -5.23
CA PHE A 11 13.99 6.50 -6.42
C PHE A 11 12.82 7.49 -6.37
N LEU A 12 12.13 7.58 -5.23
CA LEU A 12 11.01 8.51 -5.03
C LEU A 12 11.47 9.96 -5.13
N ALA A 13 12.57 10.31 -4.46
CA ALA A 13 13.17 11.64 -4.51
C ALA A 13 13.57 12.04 -5.94
N LYS A 14 14.24 11.14 -6.68
CA LYS A 14 14.62 11.36 -8.09
C LYS A 14 13.42 11.66 -8.99
N ARG A 15 12.24 11.13 -8.65
CA ARG A 15 11.01 11.30 -9.43
C ARG A 15 10.07 12.38 -8.88
N ASN A 16 10.47 13.11 -7.84
CA ASN A 16 9.64 14.09 -7.13
C ASN A 16 8.29 13.50 -6.65
N ILE A 17 8.28 12.23 -6.25
CA ILE A 17 7.09 11.57 -5.72
C ILE A 17 7.05 11.82 -4.21
N PRO A 18 6.07 12.60 -3.68
CA PRO A 18 5.98 12.83 -2.25
C PRO A 18 5.61 11.54 -1.53
N HIS A 19 6.38 11.22 -0.48
CA HIS A 19 6.09 10.09 0.38
C HIS A 19 5.22 10.57 1.56
N VAL A 20 4.01 10.03 1.66
CA VAL A 20 3.10 10.30 2.78
C VAL A 20 3.46 9.38 3.94
N TYR A 21 3.63 9.94 5.14
CA TYR A 21 3.91 9.14 6.33
C TYR A 21 2.72 8.22 6.66
N GLN A 22 3.00 6.93 6.79
CA GLN A 22 2.04 5.94 7.27
C GLN A 22 2.48 5.46 8.65
N ALA A 23 1.62 5.63 9.66
CA ALA A 23 1.90 5.17 11.00
C ALA A 23 1.99 3.64 11.03
N PRO A 24 2.95 3.05 11.79
CA PRO A 24 3.01 1.62 12.00
C PRO A 24 1.69 1.08 12.57
N TYR A 25 1.26 -0.11 12.09
CA TYR A 25 0.08 -0.82 12.57
C TYR A 25 -1.26 -0.05 12.43
N SER A 26 -1.37 0.89 11.49
CA SER A 26 -2.61 1.60 11.19
C SER A 26 -3.21 1.18 9.84
N PRO A 27 -3.93 0.04 9.76
CA PRO A 27 -4.60 -0.41 8.53
C PRO A 27 -5.74 0.53 8.11
N GLU A 28 -6.36 1.25 9.06
CA GLU A 28 -7.42 2.23 8.78
C GLU A 28 -6.93 3.42 7.95
N MET A 29 -5.61 3.67 7.90
CA MET A 29 -5.04 4.78 7.14
C MET A 29 -4.74 4.45 5.67
N ALA A 30 -4.75 3.16 5.29
CA ALA A 30 -4.39 2.75 3.94
C ALA A 30 -5.66 2.48 3.10
N PRO A 31 -5.96 3.30 2.07
CA PRO A 31 -7.09 3.06 1.17
C PRO A 31 -7.11 1.66 0.56
N CYS A 32 -5.93 1.05 0.38
CA CYS A 32 -5.82 -0.33 -0.08
C CYS A 32 -6.45 -1.32 0.91
N ASP A 33 -6.16 -1.18 2.21
CA ASP A 33 -6.56 -2.13 3.24
C ASP A 33 -8.04 -1.99 3.64
N PHE A 34 -8.53 -0.76 3.85
CA PHE A 34 -9.92 -0.56 4.28
C PHE A 34 -10.95 -0.46 3.13
N TRP A 35 -10.54 -0.11 1.91
CA TRP A 35 -11.48 0.10 0.79
C TRP A 35 -11.23 -0.84 -0.39
N LEU A 36 -10.01 -0.88 -0.95
CA LEU A 36 -9.75 -1.62 -2.18
C LEU A 36 -9.84 -3.14 -1.98
N PHE A 37 -9.12 -3.70 -1.00
CA PHE A 37 -9.07 -5.14 -0.79
C PHE A 37 -10.41 -5.75 -0.38
N PRO A 38 -11.24 -5.13 0.49
CA PRO A 38 -12.58 -5.63 0.74
C PRO A 38 -13.40 -5.73 -0.55
N ARG A 39 -13.38 -4.69 -1.39
CA ARG A 39 -14.11 -4.68 -2.67
C ARG A 39 -13.60 -5.73 -3.66
N LEU A 40 -12.29 -5.98 -3.68
CA LEU A 40 -11.67 -6.97 -4.55
C LEU A 40 -11.90 -8.41 -4.05
N LYS A 41 -11.87 -8.63 -2.73
CA LYS A 41 -12.08 -9.96 -2.11
C LYS A 41 -13.50 -10.48 -2.31
N MET A 42 -14.50 -9.59 -2.33
CA MET A 42 -15.92 -9.98 -2.48
C MET A 42 -16.20 -10.79 -3.77
N PRO A 43 -15.86 -10.32 -4.98
CA PRO A 43 -16.07 -11.09 -6.21
C PRO A 43 -15.14 -12.29 -6.35
N LEU A 44 -13.97 -12.27 -5.69
CA LEU A 44 -13.01 -13.39 -5.71
C LEU A 44 -13.33 -14.48 -4.69
N LYS A 45 -14.32 -14.26 -3.80
CA LYS A 45 -14.69 -15.23 -2.78
C LYS A 45 -15.30 -16.47 -3.43
N GLY A 46 -14.63 -17.60 -3.29
CA GLY A 46 -15.10 -18.89 -3.83
C GLY A 46 -14.76 -19.12 -5.31
N THR A 47 -14.08 -18.18 -5.98
CA THR A 47 -13.56 -18.43 -7.33
C THR A 47 -12.27 -19.25 -7.25
N ARG A 48 -12.18 -20.32 -8.05
CA ARG A 48 -10.96 -21.14 -8.21
C ARG A 48 -10.59 -21.13 -9.69
N PHE A 49 -9.41 -20.58 -9.99
CA PHE A 49 -8.83 -20.58 -11.33
C PHE A 49 -8.05 -21.87 -11.58
#